data_AF-A0AAD9D8E1-F1
#
_entry.id   AF-A0AAD9D8E1-F1
#
_cell.length_a   1.000
_cell.length_b   1.000
_cell.length_c   1.000
_cell.angle_alpha   90.00
_cell.angle_beta   90.00
_cell.angle_gamma   90.00
#
_symmetry.space_group_name_H-M   'P 1'
#
loop_
_entity.id
_entity.type
_entity.pdbx_description
1 polymer ?
#
loop_
_entity_poly.entity_id
_entity_poly.type
_entity_poly.pdbx_seq_one_letter_code
_entity_poly.pdbx_strand_id
1 'polypeptide(L)'
;MANRYDDLERKVGIAEYASPHDGFAAVVKARYSDFIVHEVDLNGNIARLDKLETSAPAEAVSTPMQVENTEESNAGDANENSRKRKLSESAADVPSAESKKESDDNAANKTEVVVDWDSFTESLCKLVGDDTGKEVIAFLQQDEPAEQFYTLPQISDKQVRRSIHQLIKSAEFNSVVRADNHEGRLRVWHKAFFDKMPRDTFVSGSNNPAKRSNKQNKQKKSEWPRDRPNFLQFVLYKENIDTSTAAKDVTRFARLNPKRGISYAGMKDKRGVTTQFCSAFRVEKEQLLAINKRDGVGGGNSSTKGSCIIRVGNLTYSNEEVKLGALAGNRFDIVLRNIDTGDDNHDTIRRKLEVAGEGFKQSGFINYFGMQRFGKSVDTHEVGLQILKGDFEGAVDIIMREKADGDGPRVLEARQTWAKRFHGVNVKEDEAKASEVEAKYARQVEKMCSRFMMCERSIVSSLSRKPRDYKRAFTSISKNMRSMFLHAYQSFLWNKVASFRIKTGGSTEVREGDLVLLEDKS
;
A
#
# COMPACT_ATOMS: atom_id res chain seq x y z
N MET A 1 -2.87 2.47 -35.09
CA MET A 1 -3.30 2.94 -33.75
C MET A 1 -3.11 4.42 -33.53
N ALA A 2 -2.06 5.06 -34.07
CA ALA A 2 -1.67 6.45 -33.81
C ALA A 2 -2.83 7.46 -33.72
N ASN A 3 -3.67 7.55 -34.76
CA ASN A 3 -4.76 8.53 -34.87
C ASN A 3 -5.70 8.56 -33.64
N ARG A 4 -5.96 7.39 -33.01
CA ARG A 4 -6.84 7.32 -31.83
C ARG A 4 -6.27 8.03 -30.59
N TYR A 5 -4.94 8.18 -30.49
CA TYR A 5 -4.32 8.96 -29.43
C TYR A 5 -4.31 10.45 -29.75
N ASP A 6 -4.02 10.83 -30.99
CA ASP A 6 -4.14 12.22 -31.47
C ASP A 6 -5.57 12.77 -31.28
N ASP A 7 -6.60 11.98 -31.60
CA ASP A 7 -8.02 12.29 -31.33
C ASP A 7 -8.33 12.57 -29.84
N LEU A 8 -7.60 11.91 -28.92
CA LEU A 8 -7.78 12.07 -27.47
C LEU A 8 -6.98 13.26 -26.93
N GLU A 9 -5.79 13.49 -27.47
CA GLU A 9 -4.93 14.63 -27.15
C GLU A 9 -5.55 15.95 -27.62
N ARG A 10 -6.05 16.00 -28.87
CA ARG A 10 -6.77 17.18 -29.42
C ARG A 10 -8.01 17.53 -28.62
N LYS A 11 -8.76 16.54 -28.11
CA LYS A 11 -9.91 16.77 -27.21
C LYS A 11 -9.50 17.60 -26.00
N VAL A 12 -8.43 17.22 -25.30
CA VAL A 12 -7.90 17.96 -24.13
C VAL A 12 -6.98 19.14 -24.46
N GLY A 13 -6.87 19.52 -25.74
CA GLY A 13 -6.16 20.73 -26.18
C GLY A 13 -4.67 20.56 -26.40
N ILE A 14 -4.19 19.33 -26.54
CA ILE A 14 -2.84 19.03 -27.03
C ILE A 14 -2.99 18.87 -28.55
N ALA A 15 -2.65 19.90 -29.34
CA ALA A 15 -3.00 19.93 -30.77
C ALA A 15 -1.89 20.40 -31.72
N GLU A 16 -0.89 21.13 -31.20
CA GLU A 16 0.21 21.71 -31.98
C GLU A 16 1.57 21.19 -31.48
N TYR A 17 2.59 21.17 -32.35
CA TYR A 17 3.97 20.76 -32.05
C TYR A 17 4.93 21.96 -32.02
N ALA A 18 6.08 21.82 -31.33
CA ALA A 18 7.11 22.87 -31.25
C ALA A 18 8.01 22.92 -32.50
N SER A 19 8.21 21.76 -33.15
CA SER A 19 9.07 21.56 -34.32
C SER A 19 8.24 21.26 -35.57
N PRO A 20 8.68 21.71 -36.76
CA PRO A 20 7.98 21.48 -38.04
C PRO A 20 8.39 20.16 -38.73
N HIS A 21 9.18 19.28 -38.10
CA HIS A 21 9.66 18.05 -38.73
C HIS A 21 8.61 16.94 -38.76
N ASP A 22 8.69 16.06 -39.77
CA ASP A 22 7.81 14.90 -39.90
C ASP A 22 7.91 13.97 -38.69
N GLY A 23 6.75 13.53 -38.19
CA GLY A 23 6.65 12.56 -37.10
C GLY A 23 6.97 11.14 -37.55
N PHE A 24 7.36 10.31 -36.58
CA PHE A 24 7.52 8.86 -36.74
C PHE A 24 6.81 8.12 -35.60
N ALA A 25 6.44 6.86 -35.81
CA ALA A 25 5.79 6.03 -34.81
C ALA A 25 6.84 5.28 -33.97
N ALA A 26 6.60 5.14 -32.66
CA ALA A 26 7.40 4.31 -31.77
C ALA A 26 6.61 3.85 -30.54
N VAL A 27 7.05 2.74 -29.92
CA VAL A 27 6.49 2.20 -28.69
C VAL A 27 7.28 2.70 -27.48
N VAL A 28 6.66 3.59 -26.72
CA VAL A 28 7.17 4.12 -25.44
C VAL A 28 6.80 3.19 -24.29
N LYS A 29 7.66 3.06 -23.26
CA LYS A 29 7.40 2.27 -22.03
C LYS A 29 7.05 0.79 -22.30
N ALA A 30 7.53 0.22 -23.42
CA ALA A 30 7.25 -1.17 -23.81
C ALA A 30 7.55 -2.13 -22.64
N ARG A 31 8.76 -2.05 -22.08
CA ARG A 31 9.14 -2.53 -20.74
C ARG A 31 9.12 -1.36 -19.75
N TYR A 32 8.98 -1.63 -18.45
CA TYR A 32 9.14 -0.57 -17.44
C TYR A 32 10.60 -0.07 -17.33
N SER A 33 11.57 -0.91 -17.70
CA SER A 33 12.99 -0.55 -17.81
C SER A 33 13.35 0.27 -19.06
N ASP A 34 12.41 0.47 -19.99
CA ASP A 34 12.57 1.38 -21.13
C ASP A 34 12.27 2.86 -20.76
N PHE A 35 12.01 3.13 -19.47
CA PHE A 35 11.71 4.47 -18.96
C PHE A 35 12.31 4.64 -17.56
N ILE A 36 13.50 5.24 -17.52
CA ILE A 36 14.28 5.45 -16.30
C ILE A 36 14.13 6.91 -15.88
N VAL A 37 13.91 7.15 -14.58
CA VAL A 37 13.75 8.49 -13.99
C VAL A 37 14.70 8.65 -12.81
N HIS A 38 15.52 9.70 -12.86
CA HIS A 38 16.38 10.13 -11.76
C HIS A 38 15.92 11.51 -11.28
N GLU A 39 15.56 11.66 -10.01
CA GLU A 39 15.29 12.98 -9.42
C GLU A 39 16.55 13.87 -9.45
N VAL A 40 16.37 15.17 -9.66
CA VAL A 40 17.43 16.18 -9.55
C VAL A 40 17.07 17.12 -8.41
N ASP A 41 17.91 17.20 -7.38
CA ASP A 41 17.67 18.09 -6.23
C ASP A 41 17.86 19.58 -6.60
N LEU A 42 17.62 20.48 -5.65
CA LEU A 42 17.78 21.93 -5.87
C LEU A 42 19.25 22.37 -6.12
N ASN A 43 20.23 21.51 -5.84
CA ASN A 43 21.65 21.77 -6.05
C ASN A 43 22.17 21.14 -7.36
N GLY A 44 21.29 20.51 -8.16
CA GLY A 44 21.66 19.79 -9.38
C GLY A 44 22.15 18.35 -9.16
N ASN A 45 22.14 17.82 -7.94
CA ASN A 45 22.54 16.44 -7.66
C ASN A 45 21.52 15.46 -8.25
N ILE A 46 22.00 14.47 -9.01
CA ILE A 46 21.17 13.43 -9.61
C ILE A 46 21.04 12.26 -8.63
N ALA A 47 19.82 11.89 -8.25
CA ALA A 47 19.56 10.71 -7.43
C ALA A 47 20.05 9.45 -8.15
N ARG A 48 21.02 8.74 -7.56
CA ARG A 48 21.53 7.46 -8.05
C ARG A 48 21.75 6.51 -6.87
N LEU A 49 21.57 5.21 -7.12
CA LEU A 49 21.76 4.16 -6.12
C LEU A 49 23.12 3.48 -6.34
N ASP A 50 24.20 4.24 -6.15
CA ASP A 50 25.57 3.77 -6.37
C ASP A 50 26.10 2.96 -5.18
N LYS A 51 25.58 3.22 -3.98
CA LYS A 51 26.00 2.56 -2.72
C LYS A 51 24.86 1.76 -2.11
N LEU A 52 24.78 0.49 -2.50
CA LEU A 52 24.08 -0.56 -1.76
C LEU A 52 24.90 -0.93 -0.51
N GLU A 53 24.90 -0.05 0.50
CA GLU A 53 25.49 -0.35 1.80
C GLU A 53 24.87 -1.65 2.35
N THR A 54 25.68 -2.68 2.58
CA THR A 54 25.26 -3.84 3.36
C THR A 54 25.49 -3.52 4.84
N SER A 55 24.50 -3.78 5.69
CA SER A 55 24.78 -3.74 7.14
C SER A 55 25.78 -4.84 7.46
N ALA A 56 26.97 -4.44 7.89
CA ALA A 56 28.07 -5.31 8.28
C ALA A 56 27.61 -6.30 9.36
N PRO A 57 28.20 -7.52 9.43
CA PRO A 57 28.11 -8.32 10.64
C PRO A 57 28.67 -7.50 11.80
N ALA A 58 28.04 -7.57 12.98
CA ALA A 58 28.56 -6.89 14.15
C ALA A 58 29.91 -7.51 14.52
N GLU A 59 30.98 -6.72 14.40
CA GLU A 59 32.34 -7.17 14.76
C GLU A 59 32.38 -7.55 16.24
N ALA A 60 32.80 -8.78 16.51
CA ALA A 60 33.01 -9.23 17.88
C ALA A 60 34.25 -8.51 18.43
N VAL A 61 34.07 -7.73 19.51
CA VAL A 61 35.17 -7.05 20.18
C VAL A 61 36.07 -8.09 20.86
N SER A 62 37.13 -8.50 20.18
CA SER A 62 38.16 -9.39 20.70
C SER A 62 39.19 -8.61 21.51
N THR A 63 39.03 -8.62 22.84
CA THR A 63 40.16 -8.31 23.73
C THR A 63 41.28 -9.34 23.52
N PRO A 64 42.55 -8.92 23.38
CA PRO A 64 43.65 -9.84 23.15
C PRO A 64 44.04 -10.57 24.44
N MET A 65 44.26 -11.88 24.33
CA MET A 65 45.12 -12.64 25.24
C MET A 65 46.16 -13.38 24.41
N GLN A 66 47.42 -13.27 24.82
CA GLN A 66 48.55 -13.98 24.22
C GLN A 66 48.63 -15.39 24.79
N VAL A 67 48.82 -16.39 23.93
CA VAL A 67 49.56 -17.62 24.24
C VAL A 67 50.32 -18.02 22.98
N GLU A 68 51.62 -18.22 23.07
CA GLU A 68 52.43 -18.84 22.02
C GLU A 68 52.49 -20.35 22.24
N ASN A 69 52.40 -21.15 21.17
CA ASN A 69 53.46 -22.08 20.72
C ASN A 69 52.97 -23.09 19.65
N THR A 70 53.95 -23.56 18.85
CA THR A 70 54.15 -24.88 18.18
C THR A 70 52.98 -25.86 17.96
N GLU A 71 52.92 -26.71 16.92
CA GLU A 71 53.80 -27.02 15.76
C GLU A 71 53.00 -27.87 14.74
N GLU A 72 53.43 -27.94 13.46
CA GLU A 72 53.27 -29.07 12.49
C GLU A 72 51.86 -29.70 12.20
N SER A 73 51.59 -30.40 11.08
CA SER A 73 52.18 -30.49 9.73
C SER A 73 51.16 -31.14 8.74
N ASN A 74 51.54 -31.31 7.46
CA ASN A 74 50.94 -32.19 6.42
C ASN A 74 49.56 -31.88 5.79
N ALA A 75 49.62 -31.34 4.56
CA ALA A 75 49.18 -31.93 3.28
C ALA A 75 47.94 -32.88 3.20
N GLY A 76 47.09 -32.69 2.18
CA GLY A 76 45.88 -33.51 1.98
C GLY A 76 45.17 -33.52 0.61
N ASP A 77 45.83 -33.10 -0.48
CA ASP A 77 45.42 -33.28 -1.90
C ASP A 77 44.06 -32.65 -2.35
N ALA A 78 43.75 -32.79 -3.65
CA ALA A 78 42.62 -32.19 -4.33
C ALA A 78 41.68 -33.24 -4.98
N ASN A 79 40.46 -32.81 -5.34
CA ASN A 79 40.03 -33.05 -6.71
C ASN A 79 38.98 -32.03 -7.20
N GLU A 80 39.01 -31.77 -8.51
CA GLU A 80 38.08 -30.95 -9.25
C GLU A 80 37.16 -31.86 -10.07
N ASN A 81 35.85 -31.56 -10.16
CA ASN A 81 35.15 -31.84 -11.41
C ASN A 81 33.86 -31.02 -11.60
N SER A 82 33.60 -30.66 -12.86
CA SER A 82 32.42 -29.91 -13.29
C SER A 82 31.75 -30.57 -14.49
N ARG A 83 30.41 -30.61 -14.52
CA ARG A 83 29.53 -30.71 -15.70
C ARG A 83 28.09 -30.43 -15.22
N LYS A 84 27.41 -29.37 -15.69
CA LYS A 84 26.82 -29.07 -17.02
C LYS A 84 25.43 -29.71 -17.26
N ARG A 85 24.50 -28.84 -17.68
CA ARG A 85 23.06 -29.07 -17.91
C ARG A 85 22.77 -29.97 -19.12
N LYS A 86 21.53 -30.48 -19.19
CA LYS A 86 20.76 -30.60 -20.44
C LYS A 86 19.28 -30.29 -20.20
N LEU A 87 18.56 -29.93 -21.27
CA LEU A 87 17.10 -29.85 -21.36
C LEU A 87 16.59 -30.91 -22.35
N SER A 88 15.31 -31.27 -22.26
CA SER A 88 14.52 -31.85 -23.36
C SER A 88 13.02 -31.63 -23.10
N GLU A 89 12.25 -31.41 -24.16
CA GLU A 89 10.79 -31.21 -24.16
C GLU A 89 10.08 -32.39 -24.82
N SER A 90 8.81 -32.67 -24.45
CA SER A 90 7.71 -33.02 -25.38
C SER A 90 6.39 -33.34 -24.63
N ALA A 91 5.24 -33.21 -25.31
CA ALA A 91 3.89 -33.55 -24.82
C ALA A 91 3.60 -35.09 -24.91
N ALA A 92 2.51 -35.68 -24.41
CA ALA A 92 1.21 -35.20 -23.86
C ALA A 92 0.67 -36.23 -22.79
N ASP A 93 -0.61 -36.41 -22.38
CA ASP A 93 -1.93 -35.83 -22.77
C ASP A 93 -3.05 -36.02 -21.68
N VAL A 94 -4.28 -35.62 -22.05
CA VAL A 94 -5.66 -35.84 -21.53
C VAL A 94 -6.01 -37.32 -21.17
N PRO A 95 -6.90 -37.65 -20.18
CA PRO A 95 -8.18 -36.98 -19.90
C PRO A 95 -8.59 -36.62 -18.45
N SER A 96 -9.74 -35.94 -18.40
CA SER A 96 -10.50 -35.36 -17.28
C SER A 96 -11.16 -36.32 -16.28
N ALA A 97 -11.44 -35.80 -15.08
CA ALA A 97 -12.58 -36.18 -14.26
C ALA A 97 -13.22 -34.93 -13.61
N GLU A 98 -14.56 -34.86 -13.57
CA GLU A 98 -15.31 -33.76 -12.95
C GLU A 98 -15.63 -34.02 -11.47
N SER A 99 -15.85 -32.96 -10.69
CA SER A 99 -16.59 -33.02 -9.41
C SER A 99 -17.26 -31.68 -9.13
N LYS A 100 -18.59 -31.71 -8.94
CA LYS A 100 -19.47 -30.54 -8.82
C LYS A 100 -19.34 -29.82 -7.48
N LYS A 101 -19.90 -28.60 -7.42
CA LYS A 101 -20.32 -27.93 -6.18
C LYS A 101 -21.84 -27.77 -6.16
N GLU A 102 -22.45 -28.12 -5.04
CA GLU A 102 -23.81 -27.83 -4.57
C GLU A 102 -23.69 -27.89 -3.03
N SER A 103 -24.06 -26.84 -2.26
CA SER A 103 -25.39 -26.57 -1.64
C SER A 103 -25.90 -27.73 -0.76
N ASP A 104 -26.39 -27.52 0.47
CA ASP A 104 -26.58 -26.30 1.27
C ASP A 104 -26.66 -26.62 2.78
N ASP A 105 -26.64 -25.56 3.61
CA ASP A 105 -27.33 -25.39 4.89
C ASP A 105 -27.18 -26.33 6.14
N ASN A 106 -27.18 -25.61 7.28
CA ASN A 106 -27.88 -25.92 8.55
C ASN A 106 -27.28 -26.78 9.68
N ALA A 107 -27.93 -26.59 10.84
CA ALA A 107 -27.82 -27.28 12.14
C ALA A 107 -26.55 -27.05 12.99
N ALA A 108 -26.74 -26.45 14.17
CA ALA A 108 -25.72 -26.39 15.22
C ALA A 108 -25.71 -27.71 16.00
N ASN A 109 -24.57 -28.40 16.03
CA ASN A 109 -24.40 -29.62 16.83
C ASN A 109 -23.64 -29.28 18.13
N LYS A 110 -24.36 -29.18 19.25
CA LYS A 110 -23.74 -29.16 20.58
C LYS A 110 -23.27 -30.57 20.92
N THR A 111 -22.01 -30.88 20.67
CA THR A 111 -21.39 -32.07 21.26
C THR A 111 -21.22 -31.82 22.75
N GLU A 112 -21.97 -32.54 23.59
CA GLU A 112 -21.76 -32.49 25.03
C GLU A 112 -20.45 -33.20 25.36
N VAL A 113 -19.47 -32.42 25.85
CA VAL A 113 -18.19 -32.96 26.29
C VAL A 113 -18.41 -33.63 27.64
N VAL A 114 -18.45 -34.96 27.65
CA VAL A 114 -18.42 -35.74 28.89
C VAL A 114 -17.06 -35.50 29.55
N VAL A 115 -17.08 -34.96 30.77
CA VAL A 115 -15.88 -34.60 31.53
C VAL A 115 -15.46 -35.77 32.42
N ASP A 116 -14.23 -36.24 32.25
CA ASP A 116 -13.57 -37.16 33.17
C ASP A 116 -13.16 -36.42 34.44
N TRP A 117 -13.99 -36.57 35.48
CA TRP A 117 -13.76 -35.96 36.79
C TRP A 117 -12.69 -36.68 37.62
N ASP A 118 -12.44 -37.97 37.38
CA ASP A 118 -11.46 -38.74 38.16
C ASP A 118 -10.04 -38.33 37.78
N SER A 119 -9.76 -38.24 36.48
CA SER A 119 -8.51 -37.71 35.92
C SER A 119 -8.27 -36.24 36.31
N PHE A 120 -9.32 -35.42 36.34
CA PHE A 120 -9.24 -34.03 36.82
C PHE A 120 -8.94 -33.96 38.32
N THR A 121 -9.56 -34.83 39.13
CA THR A 121 -9.33 -34.92 40.58
C THR A 121 -7.90 -35.32 40.88
N GLU A 122 -7.39 -36.39 40.28
CA GLU A 122 -6.01 -36.85 40.48
C GLU A 122 -4.99 -35.76 40.07
N SER A 123 -5.23 -35.11 38.93
CA SER A 123 -4.40 -34.02 38.42
C SER A 123 -4.42 -32.78 39.32
N LEU A 124 -5.55 -32.47 39.96
CA LEU A 124 -5.69 -31.33 40.84
C LEU A 124 -5.10 -31.60 42.24
N CYS A 125 -5.38 -32.76 42.84
CA CYS A 125 -4.81 -33.20 44.11
C CYS A 125 -3.28 -33.18 44.08
N LYS A 126 -2.66 -33.64 42.98
CA LYS A 126 -1.20 -33.56 42.74
C LYS A 126 -0.64 -32.13 42.70
N LEU A 127 -1.47 -31.09 42.55
CA LEU A 127 -1.05 -29.69 42.46
C LEU A 127 -1.41 -28.84 43.69
N VAL A 128 -2.46 -29.18 44.45
CA VAL A 128 -2.89 -28.40 45.63
C VAL A 128 -2.94 -29.19 46.94
N GLY A 129 -2.65 -30.50 46.91
CA GLY A 129 -2.86 -31.41 48.03
C GLY A 129 -4.23 -32.10 47.93
N ASP A 130 -4.31 -33.31 48.48
CA ASP A 130 -5.48 -34.19 48.36
C ASP A 130 -6.78 -33.58 48.89
N ASP A 131 -6.74 -32.93 50.05
CA ASP A 131 -7.93 -32.41 50.72
C ASP A 131 -8.50 -31.20 49.96
N THR A 132 -7.67 -30.19 49.71
CA THR A 132 -8.03 -29.01 48.91
C THR A 132 -8.41 -29.37 47.46
N GLY A 133 -7.81 -30.43 46.89
CA GLY A 133 -8.18 -30.92 45.57
C GLY A 133 -9.62 -31.45 45.57
N LYS A 134 -9.95 -32.35 46.52
CA LYS A 134 -11.29 -32.93 46.68
C LYS A 134 -12.35 -31.87 47.00
N GLU A 135 -12.03 -30.87 47.84
CA GLU A 135 -12.93 -29.75 48.12
C GLU A 135 -13.31 -28.96 46.87
N VAL A 136 -12.34 -28.65 45.99
CA VAL A 136 -12.60 -27.92 44.74
C VAL A 136 -13.43 -28.75 43.77
N ILE A 137 -13.21 -30.07 43.69
CA ILE A 137 -14.03 -30.97 42.85
C ILE A 137 -15.46 -31.04 43.39
N ALA A 138 -15.64 -31.21 44.70
CA ALA A 138 -16.94 -31.25 45.36
C ALA A 138 -17.73 -29.93 45.20
N PHE A 139 -17.04 -28.78 45.14
CA PHE A 139 -17.65 -27.51 44.76
C PHE A 139 -18.09 -27.46 43.29
N LEU A 140 -17.26 -28.00 42.37
CA LEU A 140 -17.52 -27.97 40.93
C LEU A 140 -18.57 -28.98 40.44
N GLN A 141 -18.92 -29.98 41.26
CA GLN A 141 -19.97 -30.96 41.00
C GLN A 141 -21.33 -30.59 41.60
N GLN A 142 -21.47 -29.44 42.28
CA GLN A 142 -22.76 -28.94 42.76
C GLN A 142 -23.61 -28.40 41.61
N ASP A 143 -24.85 -28.88 41.47
CA ASP A 143 -25.79 -28.35 40.45
C ASP A 143 -26.16 -26.89 40.73
N GLU A 144 -26.47 -26.56 41.99
CA GLU A 144 -26.75 -25.19 42.46
C GLU A 144 -25.82 -24.80 43.64
N PRO A 145 -24.58 -24.34 43.39
CA PRO A 145 -23.69 -23.89 44.44
C PRO A 145 -24.08 -22.51 44.97
N ALA A 146 -24.07 -22.37 46.30
CA ALA A 146 -24.36 -21.10 46.98
C ALA A 146 -23.26 -20.04 46.78
N GLU A 147 -22.00 -20.46 46.59
CA GLU A 147 -20.87 -19.57 46.34
C GLU A 147 -20.50 -19.50 44.84
N GLN A 148 -20.00 -18.33 44.41
CA GLN A 148 -19.70 -18.09 43.00
C GLN A 148 -18.36 -18.71 42.54
N PHE A 149 -17.43 -18.87 43.49
CA PHE A 149 -16.09 -19.41 43.28
C PHE A 149 -15.54 -19.98 44.59
N TYR A 150 -14.76 -21.05 44.51
CA TYR A 150 -13.90 -21.48 45.62
C TYR A 150 -12.58 -20.70 45.57
N THR A 151 -12.07 -20.21 46.71
CA THR A 151 -10.79 -19.49 46.78
C THR A 151 -9.69 -20.39 47.35
N LEU A 152 -8.74 -20.78 46.52
CA LEU A 152 -7.62 -21.63 46.92
C LEU A 152 -6.73 -20.97 47.98
N PRO A 153 -6.07 -21.77 48.85
CA PRO A 153 -5.01 -21.32 49.75
C PRO A 153 -3.90 -20.53 49.03
N GLN A 154 -3.09 -19.80 49.80
CA GLN A 154 -2.04 -18.95 49.25
C GLN A 154 -0.83 -19.76 48.76
N ILE A 155 -0.94 -20.31 47.55
CA ILE A 155 0.16 -21.01 46.87
C ILE A 155 1.30 -20.01 46.62
N SER A 156 2.41 -20.18 47.33
CA SER A 156 3.61 -19.35 47.20
C SER A 156 4.31 -19.57 45.86
N ASP A 157 4.44 -20.82 45.41
CA ASP A 157 5.08 -21.15 44.15
C ASP A 157 4.33 -20.58 42.93
N LYS A 158 5.11 -20.15 41.95
CA LYS A 158 4.70 -19.58 40.67
C LYS A 158 4.64 -20.63 39.56
N GLN A 159 5.29 -21.79 39.71
CA GLN A 159 5.14 -22.91 38.77
C GLN A 159 3.84 -23.66 39.04
N VAL A 160 3.55 -24.10 40.26
CA VAL A 160 2.27 -24.74 40.63
C VAL A 160 1.06 -23.89 40.22
N ARG A 161 1.05 -22.58 40.51
CA ARG A 161 -0.02 -21.67 40.06
C ARG A 161 -0.17 -21.55 38.55
N ARG A 162 0.87 -21.82 37.76
CA ARG A 162 0.78 -21.91 36.29
C ARG A 162 0.19 -23.25 35.85
N SER A 163 0.63 -24.36 36.46
CA SER A 163 0.11 -25.70 36.17
C SER A 163 -1.40 -25.77 36.39
N ILE A 164 -1.93 -25.22 37.49
CA ILE A 164 -3.38 -25.16 37.75
C ILE A 164 -4.10 -24.29 36.70
N HIS A 165 -3.52 -23.14 36.33
CA HIS A 165 -4.04 -22.28 35.23
C HIS A 165 -3.98 -22.94 33.85
N GLN A 166 -3.13 -23.95 33.65
CA GLN A 166 -3.04 -24.72 32.40
C GLN A 166 -4.04 -25.88 32.41
N LEU A 167 -4.15 -26.61 33.53
CA LEU A 167 -5.11 -27.70 33.72
C LEU A 167 -6.56 -27.20 33.54
N ILE A 168 -6.94 -26.11 34.23
CA ILE A 168 -8.28 -25.49 34.09
C ILE A 168 -8.54 -24.93 32.68
N LYS A 169 -7.49 -24.70 31.87
CA LYS A 169 -7.59 -24.19 30.49
C LYS A 169 -7.34 -25.26 29.43
N SER A 170 -7.33 -26.54 29.80
CA SER A 170 -7.30 -27.61 28.83
C SER A 170 -8.59 -27.63 28.00
N ALA A 171 -8.57 -28.35 26.88
CA ALA A 171 -9.76 -28.52 26.05
C ALA A 171 -10.85 -29.34 26.76
N GLU A 172 -10.47 -30.23 27.70
CA GLU A 172 -11.41 -31.02 28.49
C GLU A 172 -12.19 -30.16 29.51
N PHE A 173 -11.50 -29.29 30.26
CA PHE A 173 -12.06 -28.68 31.48
C PHE A 173 -12.51 -27.22 31.35
N ASN A 174 -12.06 -26.47 30.33
CA ASN A 174 -12.43 -25.05 30.12
C ASN A 174 -13.93 -24.82 29.78
N SER A 175 -14.67 -25.90 29.54
CA SER A 175 -16.14 -25.94 29.39
C SER A 175 -16.88 -25.82 30.73
N VAL A 176 -16.32 -26.39 31.81
CA VAL A 176 -16.95 -26.55 33.13
C VAL A 176 -16.27 -25.77 34.26
N VAL A 177 -14.99 -25.42 34.11
CA VAL A 177 -14.21 -24.67 35.11
C VAL A 177 -13.56 -23.43 34.50
N ARG A 178 -13.50 -22.33 35.25
CA ARG A 178 -12.65 -21.15 34.94
C ARG A 178 -11.91 -20.67 36.18
N ALA A 179 -10.83 -19.92 36.00
CA ALA A 179 -10.07 -19.36 37.12
C ALA A 179 -9.48 -17.98 36.86
N ASP A 180 -9.48 -17.13 37.88
CA ASP A 180 -8.78 -15.84 37.94
C ASP A 180 -7.98 -15.66 39.23
N ASN A 181 -7.15 -14.62 39.29
CA ASN A 181 -6.41 -14.29 40.52
C ASN A 181 -6.99 -13.03 41.14
N HIS A 182 -7.35 -13.10 42.42
CA HIS A 182 -7.80 -11.97 43.24
C HIS A 182 -6.87 -11.85 44.44
N GLU A 183 -6.36 -10.65 44.72
CA GLU A 183 -5.49 -10.35 45.89
C GLU A 183 -4.31 -11.33 46.08
N GLY A 184 -3.82 -11.92 44.98
CA GLY A 184 -2.70 -12.87 44.98
C GLY A 184 -3.08 -14.35 45.16
N ARG A 185 -4.35 -14.65 45.48
CA ARG A 185 -4.93 -16.02 45.55
C ARG A 185 -5.63 -16.39 44.25
N LEU A 186 -5.80 -17.69 44.02
CA LEU A 186 -6.44 -18.25 42.83
C LEU A 186 -7.91 -18.58 43.16
N ARG A 187 -8.86 -18.08 42.36
CA ARG A 187 -10.28 -18.40 42.49
C ARG A 187 -10.71 -19.34 41.38
N VAL A 188 -11.48 -20.36 41.71
CA VAL A 188 -12.01 -21.38 40.80
C VAL A 188 -13.52 -21.18 40.70
N TRP A 189 -14.00 -20.75 39.54
CA TRP A 189 -15.39 -20.38 39.28
C TRP A 189 -16.19 -21.57 38.75
N HIS A 190 -17.43 -21.73 39.24
CA HIS A 190 -18.37 -22.73 38.74
C HIS A 190 -19.06 -22.28 37.44
N LYS A 191 -19.41 -23.25 36.58
CA LYS A 191 -20.08 -23.05 35.27
C LYS A 191 -21.27 -22.10 35.32
N ALA A 192 -22.09 -22.15 36.39
CA ALA A 192 -23.29 -21.34 36.58
C ALA A 192 -23.02 -19.83 36.74
N PHE A 193 -21.79 -19.42 37.08
CA PHE A 193 -21.46 -18.02 37.39
C PHE A 193 -20.46 -17.38 36.43
N PHE A 194 -20.15 -18.05 35.31
CA PHE A 194 -19.23 -17.58 34.28
C PHE A 194 -19.54 -16.18 33.72
N ASP A 195 -20.81 -15.79 33.63
CA ASP A 195 -21.22 -14.46 33.13
C ASP A 195 -21.10 -13.34 34.19
N LYS A 196 -20.96 -13.70 35.47
CA LYS A 196 -20.68 -12.78 36.59
C LYS A 196 -19.18 -12.55 36.80
N MET A 197 -18.32 -13.30 36.11
CA MET A 197 -16.86 -13.20 36.20
C MET A 197 -16.37 -11.81 35.72
N PRO A 198 -15.50 -11.11 36.47
CA PRO A 198 -15.07 -9.75 36.12
C PRO A 198 -14.46 -9.64 34.72
N ARG A 199 -15.04 -8.81 33.85
CA ARG A 199 -14.67 -8.74 32.41
C ARG A 199 -13.23 -8.31 32.15
N ASP A 200 -12.55 -7.67 33.10
CA ASP A 200 -11.13 -7.33 33.00
C ASP A 200 -10.19 -8.55 32.97
N THR A 201 -10.67 -9.75 33.31
CA THR A 201 -9.92 -11.00 33.10
C THR A 201 -10.07 -11.57 31.69
N PHE A 202 -11.03 -11.10 30.89
CA PHE A 202 -11.18 -11.43 29.46
C PHE A 202 -10.22 -10.62 28.58
N VAL A 203 -8.92 -10.67 28.92
CA VAL A 203 -7.86 -10.30 27.99
C VAL A 203 -7.84 -11.33 26.85
N SER A 204 -8.47 -10.98 25.73
CA SER A 204 -8.36 -11.75 24.48
C SER A 204 -6.89 -11.97 24.15
N GLY A 205 -6.49 -13.25 24.18
CA GLY A 205 -5.14 -13.69 24.59
C GLY A 205 -3.98 -13.48 23.62
N SER A 206 -4.10 -12.63 22.59
CA SER A 206 -2.96 -12.30 21.70
C SER A 206 -1.89 -11.41 22.38
N ASN A 207 -1.96 -11.23 23.70
CA ASN A 207 -0.87 -10.73 24.54
C ASN A 207 0.23 -11.80 24.71
N ASN A 208 0.95 -12.03 23.61
CA ASN A 208 2.17 -12.81 23.53
C ASN A 208 3.12 -12.48 24.71
N PRO A 209 3.61 -13.49 25.48
CA PRO A 209 4.27 -13.28 26.78
C PRO A 209 5.48 -12.34 26.79
N ALA A 210 6.08 -12.07 25.62
CA ALA A 210 7.13 -11.07 25.40
C ALA A 210 6.78 -9.64 25.90
N LYS A 211 5.51 -9.31 26.23
CA LYS A 211 5.12 -7.98 26.72
C LYS A 211 5.13 -7.78 28.24
N ARG A 212 5.25 -8.81 29.08
CA ARG A 212 5.19 -8.65 30.57
C ARG A 212 6.53 -8.68 31.30
N SER A 213 7.63 -9.03 30.63
CA SER A 213 9.01 -8.75 31.10
C SER A 213 9.49 -7.32 30.75
N ASN A 214 8.88 -6.70 29.74
CA ASN A 214 9.29 -5.39 29.19
C ASN A 214 8.97 -4.15 30.06
N LYS A 215 8.72 -4.32 31.37
CA LYS A 215 8.82 -3.21 32.35
C LYS A 215 10.23 -3.08 32.95
N GLN A 216 11.00 -4.18 33.03
CA GLN A 216 12.44 -4.14 33.32
C GLN A 216 13.26 -4.20 32.04
N ASN A 217 12.90 -5.06 31.08
CA ASN A 217 13.48 -5.01 29.73
C ASN A 217 12.73 -4.02 28.81
N LYS A 218 12.37 -2.86 29.37
CA LYS A 218 12.17 -1.66 28.54
C LYS A 218 13.56 -1.27 28.08
N GLN A 219 14.03 -1.88 26.98
CA GLN A 219 15.27 -1.47 26.29
C GLN A 219 15.32 0.06 26.35
N LYS A 220 16.44 0.61 26.85
CA LYS A 220 16.69 2.06 26.73
C LYS A 220 16.56 2.36 25.25
N LYS A 221 15.40 2.91 24.85
CA LYS A 221 15.16 3.33 23.49
C LYS A 221 16.10 4.50 23.34
N SER A 222 17.25 4.25 22.71
CA SER A 222 18.42 5.13 22.73
C SER A 222 17.94 6.54 22.50
N GLU A 223 18.23 7.45 23.44
CA GLU A 223 17.96 8.85 23.19
C GLU A 223 18.72 9.18 21.92
N TRP A 224 18.00 9.72 20.93
CA TRP A 224 18.60 10.00 19.63
C TRP A 224 19.83 10.87 19.85
N PRO A 225 21.04 10.44 19.40
CA PRO A 225 22.28 11.07 19.83
C PRO A 225 22.23 12.58 19.55
N ARG A 226 22.60 13.40 20.54
CA ARG A 226 22.37 14.86 20.51
C ARG A 226 23.27 15.56 19.49
N ASP A 227 24.42 14.96 19.24
CA ASP A 227 25.41 15.20 18.20
C ASP A 227 24.94 14.78 16.79
N ARG A 228 23.98 13.85 16.70
CA ARG A 228 23.55 13.29 15.41
C ARG A 228 22.36 14.07 14.83
N PRO A 229 22.43 14.49 13.55
CA PRO A 229 21.31 15.13 12.85
C PRO A 229 19.99 14.33 12.90
N ASN A 230 18.86 15.05 12.83
CA ASN A 230 17.54 14.47 13.10
C ASN A 230 16.94 13.65 11.95
N PHE A 231 17.42 13.82 10.72
CA PHE A 231 16.93 13.10 9.54
C PHE A 231 18.01 12.16 9.01
N LEU A 232 17.59 10.98 8.57
CA LEU A 232 18.37 10.11 7.72
C LEU A 232 17.88 10.31 6.28
N GLN A 233 18.70 10.96 5.45
CA GLN A 233 18.50 11.07 4.01
C GLN A 233 19.04 9.82 3.31
N PHE A 234 18.37 9.40 2.22
CA PHE A 234 18.73 8.22 1.43
C PHE A 234 18.14 8.31 0.03
N VAL A 235 18.72 7.55 -0.92
CA VAL A 235 18.11 7.34 -2.24
C VAL A 235 17.18 6.12 -2.18
N LEU A 236 15.93 6.33 -2.61
CA LEU A 236 14.94 5.29 -2.83
C LEU A 236 14.93 4.90 -4.31
N TYR A 237 15.29 3.65 -4.59
CA TYR A 237 15.11 3.01 -5.89
C TYR A 237 13.82 2.18 -5.87
N LYS A 238 13.00 2.29 -6.92
CA LYS A 238 11.77 1.51 -7.06
C LYS A 238 11.47 1.17 -8.52
N GLU A 239 10.86 0.02 -8.75
CA GLU A 239 10.44 -0.46 -10.08
C GLU A 239 8.94 -0.76 -10.12
N ASN A 240 8.25 -0.34 -11.18
CA ASN A 240 6.86 -0.70 -11.49
C ASN A 240 5.82 -0.38 -10.38
N ILE A 241 6.15 0.48 -9.42
CA ILE A 241 5.36 0.77 -8.21
C ILE A 241 5.27 2.27 -7.93
N ASP A 242 4.11 2.70 -7.42
CA ASP A 242 3.84 4.11 -7.11
C ASP A 242 4.65 4.55 -5.88
N THR A 243 5.17 5.78 -5.92
CA THR A 243 5.96 6.38 -4.83
C THR A 243 5.27 6.28 -3.47
N SER A 244 3.97 6.60 -3.41
CA SER A 244 3.17 6.53 -2.18
C SER A 244 2.90 5.11 -1.67
N THR A 245 3.09 4.09 -2.51
CA THR A 245 3.00 2.67 -2.12
C THR A 245 4.36 2.17 -1.65
N ALA A 246 5.43 2.47 -2.39
CA ALA A 246 6.81 2.21 -1.97
C ALA A 246 7.13 2.84 -0.61
N ALA A 247 6.72 4.10 -0.37
CA ALA A 247 6.90 4.79 0.90
C ALA A 247 6.19 4.09 2.09
N LYS A 248 5.00 3.51 1.86
CA LYS A 248 4.27 2.72 2.87
C LYS A 248 4.96 1.38 3.13
N ASP A 249 5.50 0.75 2.09
CA ASP A 249 6.27 -0.49 2.21
C ASP A 249 7.60 -0.28 2.94
N VAL A 250 8.39 0.74 2.59
CA VAL A 250 9.58 1.18 3.34
C VAL A 250 9.25 1.39 4.82
N THR A 251 8.22 2.20 5.10
CA THR A 251 7.71 2.46 6.46
C THR A 251 7.38 1.17 7.21
N ARG A 252 6.67 0.23 6.56
CA ARG A 252 6.24 -1.05 7.13
C ARG A 252 7.41 -2.01 7.36
N PHE A 253 8.38 -2.06 6.45
CA PHE A 253 9.47 -3.02 6.46
C PHE A 253 10.61 -2.64 7.42
N ALA A 254 10.94 -1.35 7.51
CA ALA A 254 11.87 -0.79 8.51
C ALA A 254 11.22 -0.54 9.89
N ARG A 255 9.93 -0.87 10.04
CA ARG A 255 9.13 -0.72 11.28
C ARG A 255 9.06 0.73 11.80
N LEU A 256 8.99 1.69 10.87
CA LEU A 256 8.93 3.13 11.18
C LEU A 256 7.55 3.54 11.70
N ASN A 257 7.46 4.71 12.32
CA ASN A 257 6.19 5.26 12.80
C ASN A 257 5.27 5.65 11.61
N PRO A 258 4.10 5.01 11.41
CA PRO A 258 3.24 5.30 10.25
C PRO A 258 2.66 6.72 10.19
N LYS A 259 2.69 7.48 11.31
CA LYS A 259 2.29 8.90 11.33
C LYS A 259 3.39 9.87 10.85
N ARG A 260 4.64 9.39 10.70
CA ARG A 260 5.77 10.15 10.12
C ARG A 260 6.17 9.59 8.76
N GLY A 261 6.24 8.26 8.64
CA GLY A 261 6.58 7.59 7.38
C GLY A 261 7.97 7.94 6.88
N ILE A 262 8.06 8.22 5.57
CA ILE A 262 9.21 8.85 4.91
C ILE A 262 8.70 10.06 4.10
N SER A 263 9.53 11.10 4.02
CA SER A 263 9.28 12.32 3.24
C SER A 263 10.07 12.27 1.92
N TYR A 264 9.55 12.90 0.87
CA TYR A 264 10.11 12.88 -0.49
C TYR A 264 9.67 14.13 -1.28
N ALA A 265 10.49 14.57 -2.24
CA ALA A 265 10.28 15.83 -2.93
C ALA A 265 9.16 15.77 -3.99
N GLY A 266 8.97 14.63 -4.64
CA GLY A 266 7.84 14.42 -5.56
C GLY A 266 7.48 12.95 -5.77
N MET A 267 6.29 12.70 -6.32
CA MET A 267 5.91 11.36 -6.80
C MET A 267 6.50 11.13 -8.19
N LYS A 268 7.23 10.02 -8.37
CA LYS A 268 7.70 9.52 -9.67
C LYS A 268 6.76 8.47 -10.25
N ASP A 269 6.82 8.28 -11.57
CA ASP A 269 6.08 7.28 -12.34
C ASP A 269 5.96 5.92 -11.67
N LYS A 270 4.80 5.27 -11.88
CA LYS A 270 4.59 3.87 -11.52
C LYS A 270 5.32 2.95 -12.50
N ARG A 271 4.95 2.99 -13.79
CA ARG A 271 5.52 2.17 -14.87
C ARG A 271 6.84 2.80 -15.35
N GLY A 272 7.88 2.58 -14.58
CA GLY A 272 9.25 2.99 -14.84
C GLY A 272 10.21 2.32 -13.86
N VAL A 273 11.52 2.53 -14.06
CA VAL A 273 12.56 2.38 -13.04
C VAL A 273 12.87 3.77 -12.52
N THR A 274 12.74 4.02 -11.22
CA THR A 274 12.85 5.40 -10.71
C THR A 274 13.70 5.48 -9.44
N THR A 275 14.57 6.48 -9.38
CA THR A 275 15.34 6.85 -8.18
C THR A 275 14.98 8.25 -7.73
N GLN A 276 14.90 8.45 -6.42
CA GLN A 276 14.56 9.73 -5.81
C GLN A 276 15.16 9.87 -4.41
N PHE A 277 15.38 11.10 -3.97
CA PHE A 277 15.78 11.40 -2.60
C PHE A 277 14.59 11.26 -1.65
N CYS A 278 14.88 10.76 -0.45
CA CYS A 278 13.91 10.56 0.62
C CYS A 278 14.57 10.89 1.97
N SER A 279 13.78 11.23 2.98
CA SER A 279 14.26 11.38 4.35
C SER A 279 13.34 10.72 5.37
N ALA A 280 13.91 10.18 6.44
CA ALA A 280 13.18 9.61 7.57
C ALA A 280 13.66 10.22 8.90
N PHE A 281 12.71 10.66 9.75
CA PHE A 281 13.03 11.34 11.01
C PHE A 281 13.40 10.34 12.12
N ARG A 282 14.62 10.46 12.65
CA ARG A 282 15.22 9.64 13.73
C ARG A 282 15.10 8.13 13.49
N VAL A 283 15.82 7.67 12.46
CA VAL A 283 15.89 6.27 12.00
C VAL A 283 17.36 5.87 11.85
N GLU A 284 17.75 4.72 12.38
CA GLU A 284 19.11 4.18 12.21
C GLU A 284 19.34 3.64 10.79
N LYS A 285 20.58 3.70 10.28
CA LYS A 285 20.94 3.20 8.93
C LYS A 285 20.49 1.75 8.73
N GLU A 286 20.75 0.92 9.72
CA GLU A 286 20.52 -0.53 9.72
C GLU A 286 19.04 -0.87 9.56
N GLN A 287 18.13 0.00 10.06
CA GLN A 287 16.69 -0.18 9.90
C GLN A 287 16.23 -0.07 8.45
N LEU A 288 16.82 0.86 7.68
CA LEU A 288 16.54 1.01 6.25
C LEU A 288 17.25 -0.09 5.45
N LEU A 289 18.50 -0.43 5.77
CA LEU A 289 19.25 -1.49 5.08
C LEU A 289 18.60 -2.88 5.21
N ALA A 290 17.80 -3.11 6.25
CA ALA A 290 16.96 -4.31 6.39
C ALA A 290 15.87 -4.45 5.30
N ILE A 291 15.66 -3.44 4.44
CA ILE A 291 14.77 -3.51 3.25
C ILE A 291 15.47 -4.21 2.09
N ASN A 292 16.77 -3.98 1.90
CA ASN A 292 17.56 -4.60 0.83
C ASN A 292 17.74 -6.11 1.05
N LYS A 293 17.83 -6.54 2.31
CA LYS A 293 17.94 -7.96 2.72
C LYS A 293 16.61 -8.73 2.67
N ARG A 294 15.55 -8.14 2.09
CA ARG A 294 14.28 -8.82 1.80
C ARG A 294 14.19 -9.09 0.31
N ASP A 295 14.00 -10.35 -0.04
CA ASP A 295 13.49 -10.78 -1.34
C ASP A 295 12.20 -11.58 -1.12
N GLY A 296 11.20 -11.34 -1.97
CA GLY A 296 9.90 -12.01 -1.90
C GLY A 296 9.79 -13.14 -2.93
N VAL A 297 8.78 -13.98 -2.76
CA VAL A 297 8.40 -14.97 -3.79
C VAL A 297 8.06 -14.22 -5.08
N GLY A 298 8.87 -14.44 -6.12
CA GLY A 298 8.83 -13.70 -7.39
C GLY A 298 10.00 -12.73 -7.64
N GLY A 299 10.90 -12.53 -6.67
CA GLY A 299 12.12 -11.71 -6.79
C GLY A 299 11.97 -10.24 -6.38
N GLY A 300 10.75 -9.69 -6.38
CA GLY A 300 10.43 -8.38 -5.82
C GLY A 300 10.09 -8.44 -4.33
N ASN A 301 10.33 -7.34 -3.60
CA ASN A 301 10.23 -7.27 -2.13
C ASN A 301 9.12 -6.33 -1.62
N SER A 302 8.11 -6.07 -2.44
CA SER A 302 7.00 -5.13 -2.20
C SER A 302 5.69 -5.81 -1.77
N SER A 303 4.70 -5.01 -1.36
CA SER A 303 3.31 -5.45 -1.11
C SER A 303 2.60 -6.01 -2.35
N THR A 304 3.05 -5.67 -3.55
CA THR A 304 2.36 -5.95 -4.82
C THR A 304 2.79 -7.27 -5.47
N LYS A 305 2.56 -8.38 -4.75
CA LYS A 305 2.78 -9.76 -5.23
C LYS A 305 4.17 -10.05 -5.84
N GLY A 306 5.23 -9.49 -5.26
CA GLY A 306 6.61 -9.91 -5.57
C GLY A 306 7.11 -9.60 -6.98
N SER A 307 6.43 -8.75 -7.76
CA SER A 307 6.85 -8.34 -9.12
C SER A 307 7.26 -6.87 -9.22
N CYS A 308 7.50 -6.22 -8.07
CA CYS A 308 8.00 -4.84 -7.98
C CYS A 308 9.14 -4.78 -6.95
N ILE A 309 10.26 -4.18 -7.34
CA ILE A 309 11.49 -4.08 -6.54
C ILE A 309 11.53 -2.73 -5.83
N ILE A 310 12.01 -2.72 -4.59
CA ILE A 310 12.35 -1.54 -3.79
C ILE A 310 13.74 -1.75 -3.19
N ARG A 311 14.67 -0.81 -3.40
CA ARG A 311 16.00 -0.81 -2.75
C ARG A 311 16.29 0.59 -2.19
N VAL A 312 17.14 0.66 -1.17
CA VAL A 312 17.55 1.92 -0.52
C VAL A 312 19.08 1.96 -0.37
N GLY A 313 19.67 3.16 -0.45
CA GLY A 313 21.12 3.32 -0.34
C GLY A 313 21.54 4.78 -0.23
N ASN A 314 22.84 5.03 -0.39
CA ASN A 314 23.46 6.37 -0.29
C ASN A 314 23.01 7.10 1.01
N LEU A 315 23.13 6.43 2.17
CA LEU A 315 22.50 6.87 3.42
C LEU A 315 23.37 7.90 4.17
N THR A 316 22.79 9.07 4.49
CA THR A 316 23.52 10.17 5.14
C THR A 316 22.64 10.86 6.20
N TYR A 317 23.19 11.15 7.38
CA TYR A 317 22.48 11.93 8.40
C TYR A 317 22.53 13.42 8.04
N SER A 318 21.38 14.08 8.05
CA SER A 318 21.21 15.51 7.73
C SER A 318 20.26 16.20 8.72
N ASN A 319 20.43 17.51 8.87
CA ASN A 319 19.49 18.34 9.64
C ASN A 319 18.23 18.68 8.84
N GLU A 320 18.23 18.40 7.53
CA GLU A 320 17.18 18.82 6.61
C GLU A 320 16.26 17.67 6.18
N GLU A 321 14.98 17.99 6.04
CA GLU A 321 13.95 17.11 5.51
C GLU A 321 13.80 17.30 4.00
N VAL A 322 13.69 16.19 3.26
CA VAL A 322 13.32 16.21 1.83
C VAL A 322 11.82 16.52 1.73
N LYS A 323 11.51 17.82 1.66
CA LYS A 323 10.14 18.36 1.61
C LYS A 323 9.54 18.27 0.21
N LEU A 324 8.21 18.15 0.14
CA LEU A 324 7.48 18.19 -1.13
C LEU A 324 7.77 19.50 -1.89
N GLY A 325 8.18 19.39 -3.16
CA GLY A 325 8.61 20.50 -4.00
C GLY A 325 10.12 20.78 -4.00
N ALA A 326 10.92 20.16 -3.13
CA ALA A 326 12.37 20.37 -3.07
C ALA A 326 13.15 19.57 -4.14
N LEU A 327 12.83 19.79 -5.42
CA LEU A 327 13.56 19.26 -6.58
C LEU A 327 13.66 20.33 -7.67
N ALA A 328 14.79 20.39 -8.38
CA ALA A 328 14.90 21.21 -9.60
C ALA A 328 14.23 20.53 -10.79
N GLY A 329 14.23 19.19 -10.83
CA GLY A 329 13.62 18.46 -11.95
C GLY A 329 13.81 16.95 -11.89
N ASN A 330 13.79 16.33 -13.07
CA ASN A 330 14.08 14.91 -13.23
C ASN A 330 14.87 14.71 -14.52
N ARG A 331 15.94 13.93 -14.45
CA ARG A 331 16.58 13.36 -15.64
C ARG A 331 15.79 12.13 -16.08
N PHE A 332 15.50 12.03 -17.37
CA PHE A 332 14.87 10.88 -17.98
C PHE A 332 15.83 10.23 -18.96
N ASP A 333 15.96 8.92 -18.88
CA ASP A 333 16.65 8.11 -19.89
C ASP A 333 15.60 7.13 -20.47
N ILE A 334 15.21 7.34 -21.74
CA ILE A 334 14.02 6.73 -22.37
C ILE A 334 14.43 5.93 -23.60
N VAL A 335 13.92 4.70 -23.72
CA VAL A 335 14.13 3.84 -24.91
C VAL A 335 12.84 3.79 -25.73
N LEU A 336 12.93 4.29 -26.97
CA LEU A 336 11.91 4.09 -28.00
C LEU A 336 12.13 2.73 -28.67
N ARG A 337 11.09 1.91 -28.78
CA ARG A 337 11.15 0.59 -29.45
C ARG A 337 10.23 0.52 -30.65
N ASN A 338 10.52 -0.37 -31.59
CA ASN A 338 9.76 -0.57 -32.83
C ASN A 338 9.49 0.77 -33.53
N ILE A 339 10.57 1.46 -33.87
CA ILE A 339 10.52 2.72 -34.60
C ILE A 339 10.08 2.42 -36.04
N ASP A 340 9.02 3.10 -36.48
CA ASP A 340 8.48 3.05 -37.83
C ASP A 340 8.50 4.48 -38.39
N THR A 341 9.21 4.67 -39.50
CA THR A 341 9.36 5.97 -40.17
C THR A 341 8.69 6.02 -41.55
N GLY A 342 7.97 4.97 -41.94
CA GLY A 342 7.48 4.79 -43.32
C GLY A 342 8.59 4.56 -44.38
N ASP A 343 9.81 4.23 -43.94
CA ASP A 343 10.95 3.83 -44.77
C ASP A 343 11.77 2.80 -43.99
N ASP A 344 12.18 1.71 -44.65
CA ASP A 344 13.00 0.61 -44.10
C ASP A 344 14.51 0.89 -44.22
N ASN A 345 14.92 1.87 -45.03
CA ASN A 345 16.32 2.22 -45.24
C ASN A 345 16.95 2.79 -43.96
N HIS A 346 17.91 2.05 -43.40
CA HIS A 346 18.62 2.42 -42.17
C HIS A 346 19.25 3.82 -42.18
N ASP A 347 19.74 4.32 -43.32
CA ASP A 347 20.34 5.66 -43.39
C ASP A 347 19.27 6.76 -43.49
N THR A 348 18.08 6.49 -44.05
CA THR A 348 16.94 7.42 -43.94
C THR A 348 16.39 7.42 -42.52
N ILE A 349 16.22 6.25 -41.90
CA ILE A 349 15.77 6.11 -40.50
C ILE A 349 16.71 6.89 -39.58
N ARG A 350 18.04 6.69 -39.69
CA ARG A 350 19.03 7.41 -38.91
C ARG A 350 18.88 8.93 -39.09
N ARG A 351 18.85 9.41 -40.33
CA ARG A 351 18.73 10.85 -40.64
C ARG A 351 17.44 11.47 -40.09
N LYS A 352 16.29 10.79 -40.21
CA LYS A 352 15.01 11.24 -39.62
C LYS A 352 15.10 11.36 -38.09
N LEU A 353 15.71 10.38 -37.42
CA LEU A 353 15.89 10.39 -35.97
C LEU A 353 16.89 11.45 -35.49
N GLU A 354 17.98 11.68 -36.22
CA GLU A 354 18.96 12.75 -35.95
C GLU A 354 18.31 14.14 -36.08
N VAL A 355 17.55 14.38 -37.15
CA VAL A 355 16.80 15.64 -37.36
C VAL A 355 15.76 15.85 -36.26
N ALA A 356 14.98 14.82 -35.89
CA ALA A 356 14.00 14.93 -34.81
C ALA A 356 14.66 15.17 -33.44
N GLY A 357 15.80 14.53 -33.16
CA GLY A 357 16.55 14.70 -31.91
C GLY A 357 17.17 16.10 -31.78
N GLU A 358 17.77 16.63 -32.84
CA GLU A 358 18.33 17.97 -32.84
C GLU A 358 17.22 19.04 -32.83
N GLY A 359 16.11 18.83 -33.56
CA GLY A 359 14.94 19.70 -33.52
C GLY A 359 14.32 19.80 -32.12
N PHE A 360 14.23 18.67 -31.38
CA PHE A 360 13.82 18.65 -29.97
C PHE A 360 14.84 19.37 -29.05
N LYS A 361 16.15 19.22 -29.30
CA LYS A 361 17.20 19.91 -28.55
C LYS A 361 17.19 21.44 -28.77
N GLN A 362 16.80 21.90 -29.96
CA GLN A 362 16.72 23.33 -30.29
C GLN A 362 15.39 23.98 -29.88
N SER A 363 14.26 23.31 -30.13
CA SER A 363 12.91 23.88 -29.93
C SER A 363 12.24 23.43 -28.62
N GLY A 364 12.81 22.45 -27.91
CA GLY A 364 12.20 21.84 -26.74
C GLY A 364 10.86 21.18 -27.07
N PHE A 365 9.89 21.38 -26.19
CA PHE A 365 8.50 20.93 -26.35
C PHE A 365 7.53 21.91 -25.69
N ILE A 366 6.30 21.94 -26.16
CA ILE A 366 5.22 22.75 -25.55
C ILE A 366 4.83 22.08 -24.22
N ASN A 367 4.84 22.84 -23.13
CA ASN A 367 4.70 22.36 -21.76
C ASN A 367 3.25 21.93 -21.37
N TYR A 368 2.61 21.12 -22.21
CA TYR A 368 1.24 20.65 -22.02
C TYR A 368 1.08 19.80 -20.76
N PHE A 369 -0.08 19.96 -20.12
CA PHE A 369 -0.56 18.95 -19.19
C PHE A 369 -1.00 17.71 -19.95
N GLY A 370 -0.14 16.69 -19.99
CA GLY A 370 -0.40 15.42 -20.67
C GLY A 370 -1.57 14.60 -20.09
N MET A 371 -2.02 13.60 -20.85
CA MET A 371 -3.26 12.84 -20.63
C MET A 371 -3.52 12.36 -19.20
N GLN A 372 -2.47 12.01 -18.44
CA GLN A 372 -2.59 11.59 -17.04
C GLN A 372 -3.26 12.63 -16.13
N ARG A 373 -3.18 13.94 -16.46
CA ARG A 373 -3.85 15.03 -15.72
C ARG A 373 -5.37 14.94 -15.78
N PHE A 374 -5.92 14.37 -16.86
CA PHE A 374 -7.35 14.28 -17.13
C PHE A 374 -7.95 12.93 -16.69
N GLY A 375 -7.14 12.02 -16.17
CA GLY A 375 -7.55 10.69 -15.68
C GLY A 375 -7.69 9.66 -16.80
N LYS A 376 -7.85 8.39 -16.40
CA LYS A 376 -7.96 7.23 -17.32
C LYS A 376 -9.10 7.38 -18.35
N SER A 377 -10.22 7.94 -17.90
CA SER A 377 -11.41 8.21 -18.72
C SER A 377 -11.42 9.58 -19.38
N VAL A 378 -10.37 10.39 -19.19
CA VAL A 378 -10.15 11.74 -19.77
C VAL A 378 -11.15 12.83 -19.30
N ASP A 379 -12.12 12.50 -18.44
CA ASP A 379 -13.23 13.38 -18.05
C ASP A 379 -13.07 14.15 -16.72
N THR A 380 -11.89 14.12 -16.09
CA THR A 380 -11.63 14.86 -14.83
C THR A 380 -11.85 16.38 -14.98
N HIS A 381 -11.63 16.92 -16.19
CA HIS A 381 -11.86 18.34 -16.50
C HIS A 381 -13.34 18.68 -16.71
N GLU A 382 -14.16 17.73 -17.20
CA GLU A 382 -15.61 17.92 -17.33
C GLU A 382 -16.28 18.08 -15.95
N VAL A 383 -15.86 17.27 -14.97
CA VAL A 383 -16.28 17.42 -13.57
C VAL A 383 -15.93 18.82 -13.04
N GLY A 384 -14.73 19.30 -13.33
CA GLY A 384 -14.27 20.65 -12.97
C GLY A 384 -15.17 21.76 -13.52
N LEU A 385 -15.59 21.64 -14.78
CA LEU A 385 -16.51 22.58 -15.43
C LEU A 385 -17.89 22.62 -14.75
N GLN A 386 -18.47 21.46 -14.42
CA GLN A 386 -19.79 21.42 -13.78
C GLN A 386 -19.75 22.01 -12.35
N ILE A 387 -18.67 21.78 -11.59
CA ILE A 387 -18.46 22.42 -10.27
C ILE A 387 -18.44 23.96 -10.41
N LEU A 388 -17.76 24.49 -11.43
CA LEU A 388 -17.67 25.94 -11.68
C LEU A 388 -19.02 26.56 -12.09
N LYS A 389 -19.92 25.79 -12.72
CA LYS A 389 -21.31 26.19 -12.98
C LYS A 389 -22.23 26.08 -11.75
N GLY A 390 -21.75 25.48 -10.66
CA GLY A 390 -22.57 25.10 -9.50
C GLY A 390 -23.42 23.84 -9.71
N ASP A 391 -23.26 23.15 -10.84
CA ASP A 391 -23.98 21.90 -11.17
C ASP A 391 -23.32 20.70 -10.49
N PHE A 392 -23.70 20.48 -9.23
CA PHE A 392 -23.22 19.32 -8.46
C PHE A 392 -23.89 18.01 -8.89
N GLU A 393 -25.06 18.03 -9.53
CA GLU A 393 -25.72 16.81 -10.04
C GLU A 393 -24.95 16.27 -11.26
N GLY A 394 -24.71 17.12 -12.27
CA GLY A 394 -23.89 16.78 -13.42
C GLY A 394 -22.44 16.45 -13.05
N ALA A 395 -21.85 17.11 -12.05
CA ALA A 395 -20.53 16.73 -11.53
C ALA A 395 -20.52 15.31 -10.92
N VAL A 396 -21.58 14.94 -10.18
CA VAL A 396 -21.76 13.58 -9.65
C VAL A 396 -21.98 12.58 -10.78
N ASP A 397 -22.83 12.88 -11.76
CA ASP A 397 -23.11 11.95 -12.86
C ASP A 397 -21.90 11.74 -13.79
N ILE A 398 -21.03 12.74 -14.01
CA ILE A 398 -19.75 12.50 -14.71
C ILE A 398 -18.81 11.59 -13.89
N ILE A 399 -18.82 11.67 -12.55
CA ILE A 399 -18.04 10.74 -11.72
C ILE A 399 -18.64 9.31 -11.77
N MET A 400 -19.97 9.20 -11.78
CA MET A 400 -20.67 7.92 -11.64
C MET A 400 -20.97 7.20 -12.97
N ARG A 401 -21.07 7.91 -14.11
CA ARG A 401 -21.39 7.33 -15.43
C ARG A 401 -20.44 6.21 -15.84
N GLU A 402 -20.93 5.33 -16.73
CA GLU A 402 -20.13 4.30 -17.39
C GLU A 402 -18.90 4.91 -18.10
N LYS A 403 -17.77 4.21 -18.07
CA LYS A 403 -16.47 4.67 -18.59
C LYS A 403 -16.00 3.74 -19.70
N ALA A 404 -15.70 4.31 -20.86
CA ALA A 404 -15.23 3.57 -22.04
C ALA A 404 -13.77 3.05 -21.95
N ASP A 405 -13.17 3.08 -20.76
CA ASP A 405 -11.74 2.81 -20.54
C ASP A 405 -11.43 1.38 -20.05
N GLY A 406 -12.42 0.49 -20.07
CA GLY A 406 -12.30 -0.88 -19.56
C GLY A 406 -12.31 -0.92 -18.04
N ASP A 407 -13.47 -0.62 -17.46
CA ASP A 407 -13.74 -0.86 -16.04
C ASP A 407 -13.95 -2.36 -15.79
N GLY A 408 -13.53 -2.87 -14.62
CA GLY A 408 -13.72 -4.28 -14.27
C GLY A 408 -15.22 -4.61 -14.08
N PRO A 409 -15.68 -5.85 -14.31
CA PRO A 409 -17.11 -6.19 -14.39
C PRO A 409 -17.96 -5.66 -13.22
N ARG A 410 -17.50 -5.82 -11.97
CA ARG A 410 -18.18 -5.30 -10.77
C ARG A 410 -18.26 -3.76 -10.68
N VAL A 411 -17.33 -3.04 -11.31
CA VAL A 411 -17.37 -1.57 -11.40
C VAL A 411 -18.37 -1.15 -12.47
N LEU A 412 -18.31 -1.79 -13.65
CA LEU A 412 -19.28 -1.60 -14.74
C LEU A 412 -20.72 -1.84 -14.27
N GLU A 413 -20.97 -2.98 -13.62
CA GLU A 413 -22.27 -3.35 -13.02
C GLU A 413 -22.77 -2.30 -12.02
N ALA A 414 -21.89 -1.74 -11.19
CA ALA A 414 -22.22 -0.68 -10.23
C ALA A 414 -22.59 0.64 -10.92
N ARG A 415 -21.89 1.02 -11.98
CA ARG A 415 -22.19 2.22 -12.79
C ARG A 415 -23.50 2.06 -13.57
N GLN A 416 -23.74 0.90 -14.17
CA GLN A 416 -25.00 0.56 -14.84
C GLN A 416 -26.19 0.47 -13.86
N THR A 417 -25.94 0.09 -12.62
CA THR A 417 -26.94 0.14 -11.54
C THR A 417 -27.24 1.59 -11.14
N TRP A 418 -26.23 2.47 -11.06
CA TRP A 418 -26.45 3.91 -10.81
C TRP A 418 -27.20 4.62 -11.94
N ALA A 419 -26.89 4.32 -13.20
CA ALA A 419 -27.55 4.90 -14.36
C ALA A 419 -29.08 4.64 -14.36
N LYS A 420 -29.51 3.49 -13.84
CA LYS A 420 -30.93 3.11 -13.73
C LYS A 420 -31.71 3.88 -12.67
N ARG A 421 -31.09 4.77 -11.86
CA ARG A 421 -31.70 5.30 -10.63
C ARG A 421 -33.03 6.03 -10.81
N PHE A 422 -33.27 6.64 -11.97
CA PHE A 422 -34.53 7.34 -12.31
C PHE A 422 -35.30 6.70 -13.48
N HIS A 423 -35.01 5.45 -13.84
CA HIS A 423 -35.78 4.74 -14.87
C HIS A 423 -37.25 4.59 -14.41
N GLY A 424 -38.19 5.12 -15.20
CA GLY A 424 -39.62 5.13 -14.87
C GLY A 424 -40.04 6.13 -13.79
N VAL A 425 -39.21 7.14 -13.49
CA VAL A 425 -39.53 8.22 -12.53
C VAL A 425 -39.29 9.58 -13.17
N ASN A 426 -40.34 10.40 -13.28
CA ASN A 426 -40.18 11.79 -13.69
C ASN A 426 -39.75 12.65 -12.49
N VAL A 427 -38.44 12.93 -12.42
CA VAL A 427 -37.80 13.69 -11.32
C VAL A 427 -38.38 15.10 -11.13
N LYS A 428 -39.06 15.67 -12.15
CA LYS A 428 -39.70 16.99 -12.05
C LYS A 428 -41.13 16.97 -11.52
N GLU A 429 -41.81 15.82 -11.57
CA GLU A 429 -43.21 15.67 -11.14
C GLU A 429 -43.32 15.00 -9.77
N ASP A 430 -42.38 14.11 -9.42
CA ASP A 430 -42.41 13.32 -8.20
C ASP A 430 -41.02 13.29 -7.52
N GLU A 431 -40.64 14.42 -6.91
CA GLU A 431 -39.37 14.57 -6.19
C GLU A 431 -39.28 13.64 -4.96
N ALA A 432 -40.42 13.29 -4.35
CA ALA A 432 -40.49 12.38 -3.21
C ALA A 432 -40.08 10.96 -3.63
N LYS A 433 -40.68 10.42 -4.69
CA LYS A 433 -40.31 9.13 -5.28
C LYS A 433 -38.91 9.14 -5.86
N ALA A 434 -38.50 10.23 -6.53
CA ALA A 434 -37.13 10.41 -7.01
C ALA A 434 -36.11 10.29 -5.86
N SER A 435 -36.40 10.93 -4.73
CA SER A 435 -35.59 10.84 -3.51
C SER A 435 -35.56 9.42 -2.95
N GLU A 436 -36.69 8.72 -2.89
CA GLU A 436 -36.75 7.33 -2.41
C GLU A 436 -35.93 6.39 -3.30
N VAL A 437 -36.12 6.44 -4.62
CA VAL A 437 -35.40 5.55 -5.55
C VAL A 437 -33.90 5.86 -5.56
N GLU A 438 -33.48 7.13 -5.54
CA GLU A 438 -32.05 7.45 -5.46
C GLU A 438 -31.44 6.91 -4.16
N ALA A 439 -32.10 7.07 -3.01
CA ALA A 439 -31.61 6.53 -1.76
C ALA A 439 -31.52 4.98 -1.78
N LYS A 440 -32.46 4.29 -2.47
CA LYS A 440 -32.44 2.84 -2.70
C LYS A 440 -31.26 2.42 -3.59
N TYR A 441 -31.09 3.03 -4.76
CA TYR A 441 -30.00 2.75 -5.69
C TYR A 441 -28.62 3.10 -5.09
N ALA A 442 -28.51 4.20 -4.33
CA ALA A 442 -27.29 4.56 -3.61
C ALA A 442 -26.85 3.46 -2.63
N ARG A 443 -27.77 2.93 -1.81
CA ARG A 443 -27.49 1.80 -0.88
C ARG A 443 -27.09 0.51 -1.60
N GLN A 444 -27.59 0.27 -2.81
CA GLN A 444 -27.21 -0.87 -3.64
C GLN A 444 -25.78 -0.69 -4.16
N VAL A 445 -25.50 0.45 -4.81
CA VAL A 445 -24.18 0.77 -5.37
C VAL A 445 -23.09 0.85 -4.28
N GLU A 446 -23.41 1.34 -3.07
CA GLU A 446 -22.47 1.40 -1.93
C GLU A 446 -21.89 0.03 -1.55
N LYS A 447 -22.71 -1.04 -1.66
CA LYS A 447 -22.29 -2.44 -1.44
C LYS A 447 -21.43 -2.96 -2.61
N MET A 448 -21.71 -2.51 -3.83
CA MET A 448 -21.00 -2.91 -5.04
C MET A 448 -19.63 -2.22 -5.16
N CYS A 449 -19.48 -0.98 -4.71
CA CYS A 449 -18.25 -0.19 -4.80
C CYS A 449 -16.99 -0.95 -4.39
N SER A 450 -16.01 -1.04 -5.29
CA SER A 450 -14.71 -1.68 -5.01
C SER A 450 -13.85 -0.85 -4.04
N ARG A 451 -12.68 -1.39 -3.64
CA ARG A 451 -11.69 -0.64 -2.82
C ARG A 451 -11.09 0.57 -3.54
N PHE A 452 -11.26 0.67 -4.86
CA PHE A 452 -10.70 1.73 -5.70
C PHE A 452 -11.72 2.85 -5.97
N MET A 453 -13.01 2.55 -5.84
CA MET A 453 -14.13 3.48 -6.07
C MET A 453 -14.35 4.40 -4.85
N MET A 454 -13.33 5.15 -4.47
CA MET A 454 -13.35 5.97 -3.24
C MET A 454 -14.26 7.20 -3.37
N CYS A 455 -14.30 7.83 -4.54
CA CYS A 455 -15.14 9.00 -4.81
C CYS A 455 -16.62 8.60 -4.88
N GLU A 456 -16.90 7.56 -5.66
CA GLU A 456 -18.23 6.99 -5.86
C GLU A 456 -18.82 6.53 -4.53
N ARG A 457 -18.05 5.78 -3.71
CA ARG A 457 -18.47 5.35 -2.38
C ARG A 457 -18.79 6.54 -1.46
N SER A 458 -17.97 7.59 -1.47
CA SER A 458 -18.23 8.83 -0.72
C SER A 458 -19.53 9.52 -1.15
N ILE A 459 -19.80 9.57 -2.46
CA ILE A 459 -21.04 10.14 -3.03
C ILE A 459 -22.25 9.32 -2.57
N VAL A 460 -22.28 8.01 -2.84
CA VAL A 460 -23.47 7.19 -2.55
C VAL A 460 -23.72 7.00 -1.07
N SER A 461 -22.69 7.00 -0.20
CA SER A 461 -22.85 7.01 1.27
C SER A 461 -23.42 8.32 1.82
N SER A 462 -23.42 9.39 1.02
CA SER A 462 -24.14 10.63 1.32
C SER A 462 -25.57 10.58 0.78
N LEU A 463 -25.76 10.22 -0.50
CA LEU A 463 -27.07 10.17 -1.15
C LEU A 463 -27.99 9.08 -0.56
N SER A 464 -27.44 8.01 0.00
CA SER A 464 -28.20 6.98 0.74
C SER A 464 -28.84 7.49 2.04
N ARG A 465 -28.40 8.67 2.54
CA ARG A 465 -28.85 9.33 3.78
C ARG A 465 -29.55 10.67 3.54
N LYS A 466 -29.15 11.42 2.51
CA LYS A 466 -29.84 12.59 1.96
C LYS A 466 -29.73 12.55 0.43
N PRO A 467 -30.71 11.95 -0.28
CA PRO A 467 -30.78 12.01 -1.74
C PRO A 467 -30.98 13.46 -2.20
N ARG A 468 -30.77 13.73 -3.50
CA ARG A 468 -30.83 15.05 -4.16
C ARG A 468 -29.84 16.13 -3.63
N ASP A 469 -29.26 15.96 -2.44
CA ASP A 469 -28.23 16.84 -1.85
C ASP A 469 -26.84 16.58 -2.48
N TYR A 470 -26.72 16.82 -3.79
CA TYR A 470 -25.48 16.58 -4.54
C TYR A 470 -24.33 17.47 -4.09
N LYS A 471 -24.62 18.68 -3.60
CA LYS A 471 -23.60 19.60 -3.05
C LYS A 471 -22.93 18.98 -1.81
N ARG A 472 -23.69 18.36 -0.90
CA ARG A 472 -23.14 17.59 0.22
C ARG A 472 -22.47 16.30 -0.24
N ALA A 473 -23.05 15.58 -1.20
CA ALA A 473 -22.50 14.33 -1.72
C ALA A 473 -21.15 14.52 -2.42
N PHE A 474 -20.96 15.60 -3.17
CA PHE A 474 -19.65 15.98 -3.69
C PHE A 474 -18.71 16.44 -2.57
N THR A 475 -19.23 17.15 -1.55
CA THR A 475 -18.45 17.63 -0.40
C THR A 475 -18.02 16.53 0.58
N SER A 476 -18.52 15.28 0.46
CA SER A 476 -18.01 14.12 1.21
C SER A 476 -16.70 13.55 0.63
N ILE A 477 -16.36 13.89 -0.63
CA ILE A 477 -15.08 13.54 -1.26
C ILE A 477 -13.96 14.34 -0.59
N SER A 478 -12.79 13.73 -0.37
CA SER A 478 -11.65 14.39 0.30
C SER A 478 -11.18 15.68 -0.42
N LYS A 479 -10.78 16.71 0.36
CA LYS A 479 -10.41 18.06 -0.16
C LYS A 479 -9.43 18.02 -1.33
N ASN A 480 -8.37 17.21 -1.22
CA ASN A 480 -7.32 17.12 -2.24
C ASN A 480 -7.88 16.56 -3.55
N MET A 481 -8.74 15.54 -3.48
CA MET A 481 -9.41 14.96 -4.65
C MET A 481 -10.43 15.92 -5.27
N ARG A 482 -11.18 16.69 -4.47
CA ARG A 482 -12.07 17.74 -5.00
C ARG A 482 -11.29 18.83 -5.76
N SER A 483 -10.12 19.19 -5.25
CA SER A 483 -9.25 20.21 -5.87
C SER A 483 -8.70 19.74 -7.23
N MET A 484 -8.44 18.43 -7.40
CA MET A 484 -7.97 17.86 -8.66
C MET A 484 -8.91 18.12 -9.85
N PHE A 485 -10.23 18.11 -9.67
CA PHE A 485 -11.18 18.40 -10.75
C PHE A 485 -11.06 19.84 -11.26
N LEU A 486 -10.96 20.82 -10.35
CA LEU A 486 -10.76 22.23 -10.70
C LEU A 486 -9.40 22.45 -11.38
N HIS A 487 -8.33 21.85 -10.85
CA HIS A 487 -7.00 21.92 -11.47
C HIS A 487 -6.93 21.23 -12.83
N ALA A 488 -7.69 20.16 -13.06
CA ALA A 488 -7.80 19.53 -14.37
C ALA A 488 -8.51 20.46 -15.38
N TYR A 489 -9.53 21.21 -14.97
CA TYR A 489 -10.15 22.21 -15.84
C TYR A 489 -9.22 23.41 -16.13
N GLN A 490 -8.47 23.88 -15.13
CA GLN A 490 -7.39 24.88 -15.35
C GLN A 490 -6.33 24.38 -16.34
N SER A 491 -5.89 23.11 -16.19
CA SER A 491 -4.95 22.46 -17.12
C SER A 491 -5.51 22.30 -18.54
N PHE A 492 -6.82 22.03 -18.67
CA PHE A 492 -7.50 21.97 -19.98
C PHE A 492 -7.51 23.33 -20.68
N LEU A 493 -7.85 24.40 -19.94
CA LEU A 493 -7.80 25.77 -20.48
C LEU A 493 -6.38 26.17 -20.87
N TRP A 494 -5.38 25.85 -20.03
CA TRP A 494 -3.97 26.09 -20.35
C TRP A 494 -3.56 25.42 -21.66
N ASN A 495 -3.90 24.13 -21.84
CA ASN A 495 -3.59 23.39 -23.06
C ASN A 495 -4.21 24.06 -24.31
N LYS A 496 -5.49 24.45 -24.24
CA LYS A 496 -6.18 25.12 -25.36
C LYS A 496 -5.56 26.49 -25.69
N VAL A 497 -5.20 27.28 -24.67
CA VAL A 497 -4.54 28.58 -24.85
C VAL A 497 -3.12 28.41 -25.42
N ALA A 498 -2.35 27.43 -24.94
CA ALA A 498 -1.02 27.11 -25.46
C ALA A 498 -1.08 26.71 -26.94
N SER A 499 -1.97 25.78 -27.31
CA SER A 499 -2.19 25.43 -28.73
C SER A 499 -2.53 26.67 -29.57
N PHE A 500 -3.44 27.54 -29.10
CA PHE A 500 -3.79 28.76 -29.82
C PHE A 500 -2.61 29.74 -29.98
N ARG A 501 -1.82 29.96 -28.92
CA ARG A 501 -0.63 30.83 -28.93
C ARG A 501 0.50 30.28 -29.82
N ILE A 502 0.69 28.97 -29.91
CA ILE A 502 1.66 28.37 -30.84
C ILE A 502 1.17 28.55 -32.28
N LYS A 503 -0.09 28.18 -32.55
CA LYS A 503 -0.71 28.22 -33.89
C LYS A 503 -0.73 29.62 -34.51
N THR A 504 -0.99 30.64 -33.70
CA THR A 504 -1.06 32.05 -34.15
C THR A 504 0.27 32.81 -34.01
N GLY A 505 1.14 32.32 -33.13
CA GLY A 505 2.28 33.08 -32.60
C GLY A 505 3.66 32.50 -32.88
N GLY A 506 3.75 31.30 -33.48
CA GLY A 506 5.01 30.57 -33.60
C GLY A 506 5.43 29.90 -32.28
N SER A 507 6.37 28.95 -32.35
CA SER A 507 6.85 28.18 -31.19
C SER A 507 8.03 28.81 -30.44
N THR A 508 8.81 29.66 -31.11
CA THR A 508 10.05 30.26 -30.58
C THR A 508 10.06 31.79 -30.57
N GLU A 509 9.13 32.45 -31.27
CA GLU A 509 8.98 33.90 -31.28
C GLU A 509 8.28 34.40 -30.01
N VAL A 510 8.82 35.45 -29.39
CA VAL A 510 8.12 36.25 -28.35
C VAL A 510 7.52 37.48 -29.01
N ARG A 511 6.30 37.86 -28.62
CA ARG A 511 5.55 38.99 -29.19
C ARG A 511 5.15 39.99 -28.09
N GLU A 512 4.88 41.22 -28.49
CA GLU A 512 4.39 42.25 -27.58
C GLU A 512 3.09 41.80 -26.90
N GLY A 513 3.03 41.89 -25.57
CA GLY A 513 1.91 41.40 -24.76
C GLY A 513 2.06 39.95 -24.25
N ASP A 514 3.07 39.18 -24.68
CA ASP A 514 3.38 37.90 -24.03
C ASP A 514 3.87 38.11 -22.59
N LEU A 515 3.46 37.21 -21.68
CA LEU A 515 3.94 37.20 -20.30
C LEU A 515 5.21 36.36 -20.18
N VAL A 516 6.33 37.01 -19.83
CA VAL A 516 7.61 36.35 -19.55
C VAL A 516 7.83 36.19 -18.05
N LEU A 517 8.43 35.05 -17.65
CA LEU A 517 8.95 34.88 -16.29
C LEU A 517 10.38 35.41 -16.24
N LEU A 518 10.63 36.40 -15.38
CA LEU A 518 11.98 36.80 -15.02
C LEU A 518 12.46 35.86 -13.91
N GLU A 519 13.57 35.15 -14.16
CA GLU A 519 14.24 34.39 -13.11
C GLU A 519 15.05 35.35 -12.23
N ASP A 520 14.66 35.49 -10.96
CA ASP A 520 15.48 36.15 -9.95
C ASP A 520 16.78 35.35 -9.78
N LYS A 521 17.89 35.91 -10.29
CA LYS A 521 19.24 35.36 -10.12
C LYS A 521 19.76 35.66 -8.71
N SER A 522 19.31 34.86 -7.76
CA SER A 522 19.76 34.82 -6.35
C SER A 522 20.88 33.81 -6.14
#